data_AF-A0A2H9L9D2-F1
#
_entry.id   AF-A0A2H9L9D2-F1
#
_cell.length_a   1.000
_cell.length_b   1.000
_cell.length_c   1.000
_cell.angle_alpha   90.00
_cell.angle_beta   90.00
_cell.angle_gamma   90.00
#
_symmetry.space_group_name_H-M   'P 1'
#
loop_
_entity.id
_entity.type
_entity.pdbx_description
1 polymer ?
#
loop_
_entity_poly.entity_id
_entity_poly.type
_entity_poly.pdbx_seq_one_letter_code
_entity_poly.pdbx_strand_id
1 'polypeptide(L)' 'MSFNLQLICLPRELIRYLACHEVAHLKEKNHSNAFWAIVKQEFENYKEMEKKLFEYWFFVQTLKSRFT' A
#
# COMPACT_ATOMS: atom_id res chain seq x y z
N MET A 1 -10.45 5.88 -4.26
CA MET A 1 -9.19 5.16 -4.56
C MET A 1 -9.21 4.72 -6.02
N SER A 2 -8.10 4.89 -6.75
CA SER A 2 -7.93 4.35 -8.10
C SER A 2 -6.92 3.20 -8.06
N PHE A 3 -7.29 2.05 -8.63
CA PHE A 3 -6.37 0.92 -8.77
C PHE A 3 -5.48 1.17 -9.99
N ASN A 4 -4.17 1.24 -9.74
CA ASN A 4 -3.18 1.43 -10.80
C ASN A 4 -2.80 0.06 -11.41
N LEU A 5 -2.74 -0.06 -12.74
CA LEU A 5 -2.29 -1.29 -13.39
C LEU A 5 -0.85 -1.70 -13.00
N GLN A 6 -0.06 -0.75 -12.49
CA GLN A 6 1.29 -1.00 -11.96
C GLN A 6 1.33 -1.88 -10.71
N LEU A 7 0.17 -2.14 -10.08
CA LEU A 7 0.04 -3.08 -8.99
C LEU A 7 0.45 -4.51 -9.38
N ILE A 8 0.38 -4.86 -10.67
CA ILE A 8 0.78 -6.20 -11.14
C ILE A 8 2.28 -6.48 -10.92
N CYS A 9 3.09 -5.43 -10.81
CA CYS A 9 4.53 -5.57 -10.61
C CYS A 9 4.91 -5.68 -9.12
N LEU A 10 3.97 -5.45 -8.19
CA LEU A 10 4.26 -5.51 -6.76
C LEU A 10 4.60 -6.95 -6.32
N PRO A 11 5.57 -7.12 -5.40
CA PRO A 11 5.70 -8.33 -4.62
C PRO A 11 4.38 -8.76 -4.00
N ARG A 12 4.13 -10.08 -3.95
CA ARG A 12 2.87 -10.67 -3.44
C ARG A 12 2.49 -10.17 -2.03
N GLU A 13 3.48 -9.98 -1.16
CA GLU A 13 3.27 -9.46 0.19
C GLU A 13 2.70 -8.03 0.20
N LEU A 14 3.18 -7.16 -0.70
CA LEU A 14 2.71 -5.78 -0.81
C LEU A 14 1.33 -5.70 -1.47
N ILE A 15 1.00 -6.63 -2.38
CA ILE A 15 -0.37 -6.77 -2.92
C ILE A 15 -1.35 -7.10 -1.79
N ARG A 16 -1.00 -8.06 -0.92
CA ARG A 16 -1.85 -8.45 0.21
C ARG A 16 -2.02 -7.30 1.21
N TYR A 17 -0.93 -6.59 1.50
CA TYR A 17 -0.96 -5.42 2.37
C TYR A 17 -1.86 -4.32 1.79
N LEU A 18 -1.70 -3.97 0.51
CA LEU A 18 -2.54 -2.98 -0.15
C LEU A 18 -4.02 -3.38 -0.16
N ALA A 19 -4.33 -4.66 -0.42
CA ALA A 19 -5.72 -5.13 -0.36
C ALA A 19 -6.34 -4.93 1.04
N CYS A 20 -5.58 -5.25 2.10
CA CYS A 20 -6.01 -4.98 3.48
C CYS A 20 -6.22 -3.48 3.73
N HIS A 21 -5.32 -2.64 3.23
CA HIS A 21 -5.38 -1.18 3.31
C HIS A 21 -6.65 -0.60 2.66
N GLU A 22 -6.96 -1.06 1.45
CA GLU A 22 -8.17 -0.65 0.72
C GLU A 22 -9.47 -1.14 1.38
N VAL A 23 -9.45 -2.35 1.95
CA VAL A 23 -10.59 -2.87 2.72
C VAL A 23 -10.77 -2.09 4.03
N ALA A 24 -9.69 -1.71 4.70
CA ALA A 24 -9.75 -0.87 5.89
C ALA A 24 -10.38 0.50 5.58
N HIS A 25 -10.16 1.04 4.37
CA HIS A 25 -10.80 2.27 3.91
C HIS A 25 -12.33 2.21 3.78
N LEU A 26 -12.92 1.01 3.70
CA LEU A 26 -14.38 0.83 3.73
C LEU A 26 -14.98 1.15 5.10
N LYS A 27 -14.18 1.02 6.18
CA LYS A 27 -14.59 1.37 7.54
C LYS A 27 -14.09 2.75 7.95
N GLU A 28 -12.84 3.08 7.63
CA GLU A 28 -12.20 4.34 8.02
C GLU A 28 -11.56 5.02 6.80
N LYS A 29 -12.17 6.11 6.31
CA LYS A 29 -11.74 6.77 5.07
C LYS A 29 -10.36 7.44 5.16
N ASN A 30 -9.97 7.88 6.36
CA ASN A 30 -8.71 8.58 6.61
C ASN A 30 -7.73 7.64 7.32
N HIS A 31 -6.42 7.83 7.12
CA HIS A 31 -5.34 7.11 7.84
C HIS A 31 -5.19 7.53 9.31
N SER A 32 -6.31 7.53 10.05
CA SER A 32 -6.39 7.83 11.48
C SER A 32 -5.81 6.70 12.33
N ASN A 33 -5.69 6.92 13.65
CA ASN A 33 -5.30 5.85 14.57
C ASN A 33 -6.26 4.65 14.52
N ALA A 34 -7.55 4.89 14.28
CA ALA A 34 -8.55 3.83 14.12
C ALA A 34 -8.32 3.01 12.85
N PHE A 35 -7.97 3.67 11.74
CA PHE A 35 -7.58 2.97 10.51
C PHE A 35 -6.38 2.04 10.75
N TRP A 36 -5.31 2.55 11.37
CA TRP A 36 -4.12 1.74 11.63
C TRP A 36 -4.38 0.62 12.63
N ALA A 37 -5.31 0.81 13.56
CA ALA A 37 -5.75 -0.26 14.45
C ALA A 37 -6.46 -1.40 13.70
N ILE A 38 -7.16 -1.11 12.61
CA ILE A 38 -7.77 -2.12 11.73
C ILE A 38 -6.69 -2.86 10.93
N VAL A 39 -5.80 -2.12 10.26
CA VAL A 39 -4.72 -2.72 9.46
C VAL A 39 -3.79 -3.59 10.32
N LYS A 40 -3.50 -3.15 11.54
CA LYS A 40 -2.64 -3.87 12.49
C LYS A 40 -3.18 -5.26 12.88
N GLN A 41 -4.50 -5.50 12.77
CA GLN A 41 -5.10 -6.81 13.08
C GLN A 41 -4.59 -7.91 12.13
N GLU A 42 -4.34 -7.56 10.88
CA GLU A 42 -3.84 -8.49 9.86
C GLU A 42 -2.32 -8.34 9.63
N PHE A 43 -1.77 -7.15 9.83
CA PHE A 43 -0.37 -6.84 9.62
C PHE A 43 0.22 -6.12 10.84
N GLU A 44 0.73 -6.89 11.81
CA GLU A 44 1.38 -6.30 13.00
C GLU A 44 2.55 -5.38 12.63
N ASN A 45 3.25 -5.69 11.53
CA ASN A 45 4.35 -4.92 10.97
C ASN A 45 3.90 -3.92 9.88
N TYR A 46 2.66 -3.42 9.92
CA TYR A 46 2.11 -2.51 8.91
C TYR A 46 3.01 -1.31 8.58
N LYS A 47 3.74 -0.76 9.57
CA LYS A 47 4.67 0.36 9.35
C LYS A 47 5.81 0.01 8.40
N GLU A 48 6.32 -1.22 8.49
CA GLU A 48 7.35 -1.72 7.57
C GLU A 48 6.76 -1.94 6.18
N MET A 49 5.56 -2.51 6.10
CA MET A 49 4.86 -2.71 4.82
C MET A 49 4.57 -1.38 4.11
N GLU A 50 4.14 -0.36 4.86
CA GLU A 50 3.91 0.99 4.34
C GLU A 50 5.20 1.59 3.76
N LYS A 51 6.31 1.45 4.49
CA LYS A 51 7.62 1.92 4.03
C LYS A 51 8.04 1.21 2.74
N LYS A 52 7.94 -0.13 2.69
CA LYS A 52 8.26 -0.92 1.49
C LYS A 52 7.38 -0.53 0.30
N LEU A 53 6.09 -0.31 0.54
CA LEU A 53 5.15 0.13 -0.47
C LEU A 53 5.55 1.50 -1.03
N PHE A 54 5.91 2.46 -0.16
CA PHE A 54 6.44 3.77 -0.56
C PHE A 54 7.72 3.67 -1.39
N GLU A 55 8.71 2.90 -0.95
CA GLU A 55 9.97 2.68 -1.67
C GLU A 55 9.74 2.08 -3.06
N TYR A 56 8.81 1.11 -3.15
CA TYR A 56 8.41 0.51 -4.41
C TYR A 56 7.78 1.54 -5.37
N TRP A 57 6.86 2.37 -4.86
CA TRP A 57 6.25 3.44 -5.67
C TRP A 57 7.27 4.46 -6.14
N PHE A 58 8.21 4.85 -5.27
CA PHE A 58 9.29 5.76 -5.63
C PHE A 58 10.15 5.19 -6.77
N PHE A 59 10.50 3.91 -6.68
CA PHE A 59 11.28 3.23 -7.71
C PHE A 59 10.53 3.15 -9.04
N VAL A 60 9.27 2.72 -9.02
CA VAL A 60 8.43 2.60 -10.23
C VAL A 60 8.20 3.96 -10.90
N GLN A 61 8.01 5.02 -10.13
CA GLN A 61 7.89 6.38 -10.67
C GLN A 61 9.19 6.87 -11.29
N THR A 62 10.32 6.60 -10.63
CA THR A 62 11.66 6.95 -11.13
C THR A 62 12.01 6.20 -12.43
N LEU A 63 11.61 4.94 -12.55
CA LEU A 63 11.76 4.20 -13.79
C LEU A 63 10.92 4.83 -14.91
N LYS A 64 9.64 5.16 -14.64
CA LYS A 64 8.78 5.82 -15.63
C LYS A 64 9.40 7.12 -16.15
N SER A 65 9.88 8.00 -15.27
CA SER A 65 10.47 9.28 -15.67
C SER A 65 11.78 9.16 -16.47
N ARG A 66 12.41 7.98 -16.49
CA ARG A 66 13.60 7.71 -17.31
C ARG A 66 13.28 7.20 -18.71
N PHE A 67 12.06 6.74 -18.94
CA PHE A 67 11.62 6.16 -20.22
C PHE A 67 10.49 6.96 -20.90
N THR A 68 10.15 8.13 -20.35
CA THR A 68 9.22 9.13 -20.93
C THR A 68 9.92 10.47 -21.01
#